data_AF-A0A183LPZ8-F1
#
_entry.id   AF-A0A183LPZ8-F1
#
_cell.length_a   1.000
_cell.length_b   1.000
_cell.length_c   1.000
_cell.angle_alpha   90.00
_cell.angle_beta   90.00
_cell.angle_gamma   90.00
#
_symmetry.space_group_name_H-M   'P 1'
#
loop_
_entity.id
_entity.type
_entity.pdbx_description
1 polymer ?
#
loop_
_entity_poly.entity_id
_entity_poly.type
_entity_poly.pdbx_seq_one_letter_code
_entity_poly.pdbx_strand_id
1 'polypeptide(L)'
;MGGTIFPHKRIHKATWTSPDHATENQIDHICINKKIRKTMEDLKTDWTTGQTALQEFNTAFLQDTNKLTEFKIALNNRFQALQHLLKEEEITMDDGWKGIIEALTSTCQGVLGLKKHHHKEWIFIETLDRIKERKNKKAAINNSQTRGEKV
;
A
#
# COMPACT_ATOMS: atom_id res chain seq x y z
N MET A 1 8.65 -12.38 -30.77
CA MET A 1 8.65 -10.98 -30.29
C MET A 1 7.27 -10.40 -30.52
N GLY A 2 6.36 -10.51 -29.55
CA GLY A 2 4.96 -10.07 -29.71
C GLY A 2 4.45 -9.47 -28.41
N GLY A 3 4.51 -8.14 -28.29
CA GLY A 3 3.90 -7.39 -27.21
C GLY A 3 2.57 -6.82 -27.67
N THR A 4 1.48 -7.15 -26.96
CA THR A 4 0.16 -6.58 -27.19
C THR A 4 0.14 -5.12 -26.71
N ILE A 5 0.08 -4.18 -27.64
CA ILE A 5 -0.06 -2.74 -27.34
C ILE A 5 -1.55 -2.49 -27.06
N PHE A 6 -1.91 -2.45 -25.78
CA PHE A 6 -3.22 -1.91 -25.39
C PHE A 6 -3.17 -0.38 -25.50
N PRO A 7 -4.09 0.28 -26.22
CA PRO A 7 -4.11 1.74 -26.30
C PRO A 7 -4.45 2.34 -24.93
N HIS A 8 -3.60 3.24 -24.44
CA HIS A 8 -3.86 3.97 -23.20
C HIS A 8 -5.03 4.94 -23.41
N LYS A 9 -6.14 4.73 -22.69
CA LYS A 9 -7.29 5.66 -22.71
C LYS A 9 -6.88 7.02 -22.14
N ARG A 10 -7.21 8.12 -22.82
CA ARG A 10 -6.93 9.51 -22.41
C ARG A 10 -7.96 10.08 -21.42
N ILE A 11 -8.48 9.25 -20.52
CA ILE A 11 -9.55 9.61 -19.56
C ILE A 11 -9.18 10.66 -18.50
N HIS A 12 -7.91 11.07 -18.42
CA HIS A 12 -7.42 12.04 -17.44
C HIS A 12 -7.12 13.42 -18.04
N LYS A 13 -7.30 13.63 -19.35
CA LYS A 13 -6.85 14.85 -20.04
C LYS A 13 -7.96 15.84 -20.36
N ALA A 14 -9.22 15.39 -20.39
CA ALA A 14 -10.35 16.25 -20.67
C ALA A 14 -11.58 15.76 -19.93
N THR A 15 -12.24 16.69 -19.23
CA THR A 15 -13.48 16.41 -18.49
C THR A 15 -14.71 16.86 -19.28
N TRP A 16 -14.50 17.56 -20.40
CA TRP A 16 -15.56 17.93 -21.34
C TRP A 16 -15.08 17.77 -22.79
N THR A 17 -15.95 17.20 -23.62
CA THR A 17 -15.78 17.07 -25.07
C THR A 17 -16.89 17.86 -25.75
N SER A 18 -16.53 18.66 -26.75
CA SER A 18 -17.52 19.39 -27.53
C SER A 18 -18.43 18.45 -28.32
N PRO A 19 -19.69 18.84 -28.63
CA PRO A 19 -20.62 18.00 -29.38
C PRO A 19 -20.15 17.64 -30.80
N ASP A 20 -19.27 18.45 -31.37
CA ASP A 20 -18.63 18.23 -32.67
C ASP A 20 -17.34 17.37 -32.57
N HIS A 21 -16.99 16.91 -31.37
CA HIS A 21 -15.77 16.15 -31.05
C HIS A 21 -14.45 16.82 -31.48
N ALA A 22 -14.47 18.12 -31.82
CA ALA A 22 -13.28 18.84 -32.28
C ALA A 22 -12.42 19.36 -31.12
N THR A 23 -13.01 19.58 -29.95
CA THR A 23 -12.34 20.18 -28.79
C THR A 23 -12.54 19.34 -27.54
N GLU A 24 -11.43 19.01 -26.89
CA GLU A 24 -11.37 18.39 -25.58
C GLU A 24 -10.84 19.43 -24.58
N ASN A 25 -11.55 19.70 -23.48
CA ASN A 25 -11.12 20.68 -22.47
C ASN A 25 -11.22 20.10 -21.04
N GLN A 26 -10.37 20.59 -20.15
CA GLN A 26 -10.41 20.27 -18.72
C GLN A 26 -11.04 21.46 -17.98
N ILE A 27 -12.35 21.36 -17.73
CA ILE A 27 -13.12 22.43 -17.07
C ILE A 27 -13.22 22.16 -15.56
N ASP A 28 -13.12 20.90 -15.15
CA ASP A 28 -13.20 20.51 -13.76
C ASP A 28 -11.85 20.69 -13.07
N HIS A 29 -11.80 21.66 -12.16
CA HIS A 29 -10.67 21.88 -11.26
C HIS A 29 -11.13 21.70 -9.81
N ILE A 30 -10.53 20.74 -9.09
CA ILE A 30 -10.70 20.61 -7.64
C ILE A 30 -9.58 21.42 -6.97
N CYS A 31 -9.94 22.56 -6.38
CA CYS A 31 -8.99 23.37 -5.63
C CYS A 31 -8.78 22.80 -4.22
N ILE A 32 -7.56 22.37 -3.93
CA ILE A 32 -7.15 21.91 -2.59
C ILE A 32 -6.40 23.03 -1.89
N ASN A 33 -6.80 23.35 -0.64
CA ASN A 33 -6.15 24.36 0.18
C ASN A 33 -4.63 24.08 0.33
N LYS A 34 -3.80 25.12 0.19
CA LYS A 34 -2.32 25.01 0.25
C LYS A 34 -1.82 24.43 1.58
N LYS A 35 -2.50 24.70 2.70
CA LYS A 35 -2.17 24.11 4.01
C LYS A 35 -2.41 22.60 4.01
N ILE A 36 -3.57 22.16 3.52
CA ILE A 36 -3.94 20.73 3.43
C ILE A 36 -2.99 19.97 2.49
N ARG A 37 -2.60 20.60 1.37
CA ARG A 37 -1.61 20.01 0.45
C ARG A 37 -0.29 19.73 1.15
N LYS A 38 0.24 20.72 1.88
CA LYS A 38 1.53 20.59 2.58
C LYS A 38 1.49 19.49 3.64
N THR A 39 0.45 19.47 4.49
CA THR A 39 0.32 18.40 5.50
C THR A 39 0.17 17.03 4.86
N MET A 40 -0.54 16.92 3.73
CA MET A 40 -0.67 15.65 2.99
C MET A 40 0.67 15.20 2.37
N GLU A 41 1.51 16.13 1.90
CA GLU A 41 2.85 15.85 1.40
C GLU A 41 3.79 15.39 2.53
N ASP A 42 3.77 16.08 3.67
CA ASP A 42 4.58 15.74 4.86
C ASP A 42 4.24 14.33 5.36
N LEU A 43 2.93 14.01 5.48
CA LEU A 43 2.45 12.67 5.85
C LEU A 43 2.87 11.57 4.84
N LYS A 44 2.88 11.90 3.55
CA LYS A 44 3.33 10.96 2.51
C LYS A 44 4.82 10.67 2.66
N THR A 45 5.64 11.67 3.00
CA THR A 45 7.07 11.46 3.23
C THR A 45 7.35 10.65 4.49
N ASP A 46 6.58 10.85 5.56
CA ASP A 46 6.69 10.07 6.80
C ASP A 46 6.30 8.60 6.57
N TRP A 47 5.21 8.33 5.84
CA TRP A 47 4.81 6.98 5.44
C TRP A 47 5.86 6.24 4.59
N THR A 48 6.61 6.97 3.75
CA THR A 48 7.64 6.37 2.88
C THR A 48 8.93 6.08 3.65
N THR A 49 9.20 6.85 4.71
CA THR A 49 10.41 6.74 5.53
C THR A 49 10.22 5.75 6.69
N GLY A 50 9.02 5.70 7.27
CA GLY A 50 8.60 4.75 8.29
C GLY A 50 8.08 3.45 7.69
N GLN A 51 8.91 2.73 6.94
CA GLN A 51 8.57 1.40 6.42
C GLN A 51 8.59 0.35 7.54
N THR A 52 7.74 0.56 8.54
CA THR A 52 7.29 -0.46 9.48
C THR A 52 6.62 -1.55 8.65
N ALA A 53 6.90 -2.82 8.96
CA ALA A 53 6.38 -3.98 8.23
C ALA A 53 4.91 -3.76 7.84
N LEU A 54 4.64 -3.61 6.53
CA LEU A 54 3.29 -3.43 5.99
C LEU A 54 2.39 -4.53 6.56
N GLN A 55 1.52 -4.18 7.50
CA GLN A 55 0.51 -5.09 8.01
C GLN A 55 -0.47 -5.39 6.88
N GLU A 56 -0.30 -6.53 6.21
CA GLU A 56 -1.29 -7.00 5.26
C GLU A 56 -2.53 -7.47 6.03
N PHE A 57 -3.69 -6.90 5.71
CA PHE A 57 -4.98 -7.34 6.24
C PHE A 57 -5.62 -8.37 5.29
N ASN A 58 -6.45 -9.25 5.84
CA ASN A 58 -7.17 -10.24 5.03
C ASN A 58 -8.34 -9.57 4.28
N THR A 59 -8.10 -9.09 3.07
CA THR A 59 -9.12 -8.46 2.21
C THR A 59 -10.22 -9.41 1.74
N ALA A 60 -9.98 -10.74 1.80
CA ALA A 60 -10.96 -11.75 1.46
C ALA A 60 -12.22 -11.68 2.35
N PHE A 61 -12.11 -11.22 3.60
CA PHE A 61 -13.26 -11.06 4.49
C PHE A 61 -14.24 -9.98 4.04
N LEU A 62 -13.81 -9.05 3.17
CA LEU A 62 -14.72 -8.06 2.58
C LEU A 62 -15.60 -8.64 1.47
N GLN A 63 -15.35 -9.88 1.03
CA GLN A 63 -16.24 -10.58 0.10
C GLN A 63 -17.48 -11.15 0.82
N ASP A 64 -17.39 -11.40 2.12
CA ASP A 64 -18.54 -11.79 2.94
C ASP A 64 -19.38 -10.54 3.26
N THR A 65 -20.65 -10.60 2.89
CA THR A 65 -21.60 -9.49 3.06
C THR A 65 -21.81 -9.14 4.53
N ASN A 66 -21.81 -10.13 5.43
CA ASN A 66 -21.99 -9.92 6.87
C ASN A 66 -20.76 -9.28 7.51
N LYS A 67 -19.56 -9.69 7.09
CA LYS A 67 -18.31 -9.08 7.55
C LYS A 67 -18.14 -7.66 7.03
N LEU A 68 -18.58 -7.40 5.81
CA LEU A 68 -18.56 -6.06 5.22
C LEU A 68 -19.55 -5.11 5.90
N THR A 69 -20.74 -5.57 6.30
CA THR A 69 -21.67 -4.74 7.09
C THR A 69 -21.12 -4.47 8.50
N GLU A 70 -20.56 -5.49 9.16
CA GLU A 70 -19.86 -5.34 10.44
C GLU A 70 -18.73 -4.29 10.35
N PHE A 71 -17.90 -4.38 9.31
CA PHE A 71 -16.83 -3.41 9.06
C PHE A 71 -17.38 -1.99 8.90
N LYS A 72 -18.42 -1.79 8.09
CA LYS A 72 -19.04 -0.47 7.86
C LYS A 72 -19.58 0.12 9.16
N ILE A 73 -20.27 -0.68 9.98
CA ILE A 73 -20.84 -0.23 11.25
C ILE A 73 -19.72 0.14 12.23
N ALA A 74 -18.73 -0.75 12.41
CA ALA A 74 -17.61 -0.52 13.32
C ALA A 74 -16.82 0.74 12.92
N LEU A 75 -16.58 0.91 11.63
CA LEU A 75 -15.89 2.08 11.10
C LEU A 75 -16.69 3.35 11.34
N ASN A 76 -17.98 3.35 11.00
CA ASN A 76 -18.85 4.50 11.18
C ASN A 76 -18.94 4.92 12.65
N ASN A 77 -19.07 3.97 13.57
CA ASN A 77 -19.12 4.26 15.01
C ASN A 77 -17.81 4.94 15.49
N ARG A 78 -16.65 4.49 15.00
CA ARG A 78 -15.35 5.10 15.35
C ARG A 78 -15.17 6.48 14.75
N PHE A 79 -15.62 6.71 13.52
CA PHE A 79 -15.59 8.04 12.93
C PHE A 79 -16.54 9.02 13.63
N GLN A 80 -17.71 8.56 14.08
CA GLN A 80 -18.62 9.41 14.86
C GLN A 80 -17.97 9.83 16.19
N ALA A 81 -17.31 8.91 16.89
CA ALA A 81 -16.55 9.21 18.11
C ALA A 81 -15.40 10.19 17.81
N LEU A 82 -14.64 9.96 16.74
CA LEU A 82 -13.54 10.84 16.32
C LEU A 82 -14.05 12.25 15.98
N GLN A 83 -15.18 12.36 15.28
CA GLN A 83 -15.77 13.65 14.91
C GLN A 83 -16.27 14.41 16.14
N HIS A 84 -16.75 13.72 17.18
CA HIS A 84 -17.11 14.34 18.45
C HIS A 84 -15.88 14.96 19.11
N LEU A 85 -14.80 14.19 19.22
CA LEU A 85 -13.52 14.67 19.77
C LEU A 85 -12.99 15.88 19.00
N LEU A 86 -13.03 15.83 17.66
CA LEU A 86 -12.60 16.93 16.77
C LEU A 86 -13.41 18.23 16.91
N LYS A 87 -14.60 18.20 17.52
CA LYS A 87 -15.42 19.39 17.76
C LYS A 87 -15.17 20.02 19.13
N GLU A 88 -14.68 19.25 20.09
CA GLU A 88 -14.49 19.70 21.47
C GLU A 88 -13.07 20.23 21.73
N GLU A 89 -12.10 19.84 20.90
CA GLU A 89 -10.68 20.10 21.11
C GLU A 89 -10.10 20.90 19.93
N GLU A 90 -9.22 21.88 20.19
CA GLU A 90 -8.51 22.68 19.17
C GLU A 90 -7.39 21.82 18.55
N ILE A 91 -7.77 20.70 17.94
CA ILE A 91 -6.82 19.69 17.51
C ILE A 91 -6.11 20.15 16.24
N THR A 92 -4.80 19.93 16.21
CA THR A 92 -4.04 20.26 15.01
C THR A 92 -4.48 19.35 13.86
N MET A 93 -4.35 19.82 12.62
CA MET A 93 -4.69 19.01 11.45
C MET A 93 -3.94 17.65 11.46
N ASP A 94 -2.73 17.63 12.01
CA ASP A 94 -1.91 16.42 12.15
C ASP A 94 -2.56 15.40 13.09
N ASP A 95 -3.02 15.84 14.26
CA ASP A 95 -3.70 15.00 15.24
C ASP A 95 -5.02 14.45 14.69
N GLY A 96 -5.77 15.27 13.95
CA GLY A 96 -6.99 14.82 13.26
C GLY A 96 -6.71 13.73 12.22
N TRP A 97 -5.64 13.88 11.43
CA TRP A 97 -5.22 12.86 10.47
C TRP A 97 -4.76 11.58 11.17
N LYS A 98 -3.99 11.69 12.26
CA LYS A 98 -3.57 10.56 13.08
C LYS A 98 -4.77 9.77 13.60
N GLY A 99 -5.79 10.46 14.12
CA GLY A 99 -7.02 9.83 14.59
C GLY A 99 -7.79 9.09 13.49
N ILE A 100 -7.79 9.61 12.26
CA ILE A 100 -8.40 8.93 11.09
C ILE A 100 -7.65 7.63 10.78
N ILE A 101 -6.32 7.69 10.73
CA ILE A 101 -5.48 6.51 10.46
C ILE A 101 -5.64 5.46 11.56
N GLU A 102 -5.72 5.89 12.82
CA GLU A 102 -5.92 5.00 13.96
C GLU A 102 -7.31 4.34 13.93
N ALA A 103 -8.37 5.10 13.65
CA ALA A 103 -9.72 4.57 13.48
C ALA A 103 -9.79 3.53 12.35
N LEU A 104 -9.14 3.79 11.21
CA LEU A 104 -9.06 2.83 10.10
C LEU A 104 -8.26 1.58 10.48
N THR A 105 -7.05 1.75 11.00
CA THR A 105 -6.12 0.66 11.33
C THR A 105 -6.72 -0.26 12.38
N SER A 106 -7.26 0.31 13.45
CA SER A 106 -7.92 -0.45 14.51
C SER A 106 -9.15 -1.21 13.98
N THR A 107 -9.87 -0.68 13.00
CA THR A 107 -11.09 -1.33 12.47
C THR A 107 -10.71 -2.51 11.58
N CYS A 108 -9.71 -2.30 10.72
CA CYS A 108 -9.10 -3.36 9.92
C CYS A 108 -8.56 -4.49 10.81
N GLN A 109 -7.86 -4.17 11.90
CA GLN A 109 -7.36 -5.16 12.85
C GLN A 109 -8.50 -5.95 13.52
N GLY A 110 -9.56 -5.27 13.97
CA GLY A 110 -10.66 -5.91 14.69
C GLY A 110 -11.55 -6.80 13.82
N VAL A 111 -11.86 -6.36 12.59
CA VAL A 111 -12.84 -7.05 11.73
C VAL A 111 -12.18 -7.95 10.68
N LEU A 112 -11.08 -7.49 10.06
CA LEU A 112 -10.41 -8.22 8.97
C LEU A 112 -9.25 -9.08 9.50
N GLY A 113 -8.62 -8.66 10.59
CA GLY A 113 -7.46 -9.34 11.15
C GLY A 113 -6.24 -9.30 10.24
N LEU A 114 -5.09 -9.65 10.82
CA LEU A 114 -3.83 -9.69 10.09
C LEU A 114 -3.74 -10.94 9.22
N LYS A 115 -3.19 -10.77 8.02
CA LYS A 115 -2.85 -11.87 7.16
C LYS A 115 -1.71 -12.65 7.79
N LYS A 116 -1.96 -13.94 8.04
CA LYS A 116 -0.93 -14.83 8.51
C LYS A 116 0.03 -15.10 7.36
N HIS A 117 1.31 -14.86 7.58
CA HIS A 117 2.34 -15.32 6.66
C HIS A 117 2.39 -16.85 6.75
N HIS A 118 1.76 -17.51 5.80
CA HIS A 118 2.00 -18.92 5.58
C HIS A 118 3.43 -19.06 5.06
N HIS A 119 4.27 -19.73 5.84
CA HIS A 119 5.56 -20.16 5.36
C HIS A 119 5.34 -21.07 4.16
N LYS A 120 5.90 -20.73 2.99
CA LYS A 120 5.81 -21.57 1.81
C LYS A 120 6.70 -22.79 2.05
N GLU A 121 6.17 -24.01 1.88
CA GLU A 121 6.87 -25.26 2.18
C GLU A 121 8.25 -25.39 1.49
N TRP A 122 8.44 -24.79 0.32
CA TRP A 122 9.72 -24.81 -0.38
C TRP A 122 10.84 -24.01 0.32
N ILE A 123 10.51 -23.13 1.28
CA ILE A 123 11.46 -22.37 2.10
C ILE A 123 11.81 -23.16 3.39
N PHE A 124 11.67 -24.49 3.39
CA PHE A 124 12.08 -25.32 4.52
C PHE A 124 13.59 -25.17 4.84
N ILE A 125 13.98 -25.45 6.09
CA ILE A 125 15.37 -25.37 6.57
C ILE A 125 16.31 -26.20 5.68
N GLU A 126 15.84 -27.35 5.20
CA GLU A 126 16.59 -28.19 4.26
C GLU A 126 16.91 -27.47 2.94
N THR A 127 16.01 -26.64 2.41
CA THR A 127 16.28 -25.83 1.20
C THR A 127 17.36 -24.79 1.48
N LEU A 128 17.36 -24.16 2.66
CA LEU A 128 18.39 -23.21 3.05
C LEU A 128 19.76 -23.89 3.21
N ASP A 129 19.79 -25.09 3.79
CA ASP A 129 20.99 -25.91 3.89
C ASP A 129 21.52 -26.30 2.51
N ARG A 130 20.64 -26.70 1.58
CA ARG A 130 21.03 -27.00 0.18
C ARG A 130 21.55 -25.76 -0.56
N ILE A 131 21.02 -24.56 -0.28
CA ILE A 131 21.55 -23.30 -0.83
C ILE A 131 22.95 -23.01 -0.27
N LYS A 132 23.14 -23.21 1.05
CA LYS A 132 24.43 -23.02 1.71
C LYS A 132 25.48 -24.00 1.18
N GLU A 133 25.12 -25.26 1.00
CA GLU A 133 25.99 -26.29 0.44
C GLU A 133 26.40 -25.95 -1.00
N ARG A 134 25.46 -25.47 -1.82
CA ARG A 134 25.77 -24.98 -3.18
C ARG A 134 26.72 -23.79 -3.18
N LYS A 135 26.56 -22.84 -2.24
CA LYS A 135 27.50 -21.71 -2.10
C LYS A 135 28.91 -22.19 -1.76
N ASN A 136 29.05 -23.13 -0.83
CA ASN A 136 30.36 -23.67 -0.44
C ASN A 136 31.03 -24.41 -1.60
N LYS A 137 30.30 -25.25 -2.33
CA LYS A 137 30.80 -25.94 -3.53
C LYS A 137 31.25 -24.95 -4.61
N LYS A 138 30.47 -23.90 -4.84
CA LYS A 138 30.82 -22.85 -5.81
C LYS A 138 32.06 -22.06 -5.39
N ALA A 139 32.23 -21.77 -4.10
CA ALA A 139 33.43 -21.11 -3.59
C ALA A 139 34.69 -21.98 -3.78
N ALA A 140 34.60 -23.28 -3.54
CA ALA A 140 35.70 -24.21 -3.77
C ALA A 140 36.13 -24.27 -5.25
N ILE A 141 35.17 -24.34 -6.17
CA ILE A 141 35.43 -24.33 -7.61
C ILE A 141 36.09 -23.01 -8.03
N ASN A 142 35.53 -21.88 -7.62
CA ASN A 142 36.09 -20.56 -7.95
C ASN A 142 37.53 -20.43 -7.46
N ASN A 143 37.81 -20.80 -6.21
CA ASN A 143 39.17 -20.75 -5.64
C ASN A 143 40.17 -21.64 -6.38
N SER A 144 39.72 -22.76 -6.96
CA SER A 144 40.55 -23.64 -7.77
C SER A 144 40.86 -23.05 -9.16
N GLN A 145 39.92 -22.34 -9.78
CA GLN A 145 40.11 -21.68 -11.07
C GLN A 145 41.06 -20.47 -10.98
N THR A 146 40.96 -19.66 -9.92
CA THR A 146 41.86 -18.50 -9.73
C THR A 146 43.31 -18.91 -9.45
N ARG A 147 43.56 -20.18 -9.10
CA ARG A 147 44.92 -20.73 -8.90
C ARG A 147 45.55 -21.24 -10.21
N GLY A 148 44.75 -21.54 -11.23
CA GLY A 148 45.23 -21.93 -12.57
C GLY A 148 45.65 -20.75 -13.45
N GLU A 149 45.19 -19.53 -13.16
CA GLU A 149 45.50 -18.31 -13.93
C GLU A 149 46.78 -17.58 -13.44
N LYS A 150 47.46 -18.10 -12.42
CA LYS A 150 48.72 -17.54 -11.89
C LYS A 150 49.98 -18.34 -12.28
N VAL A 151 49.92 -19.16 -13.33
CA VAL A 151 51.10 -19.85 -13.90
C VAL A 151 51.42 -19.24 -15.26
#